data_AF-A0A1C7MW65-F1
#
_entry.id   AF-A0A1C7MW65-F1
#
_cell.length_a   1.000
_cell.length_b   1.000
_cell.length_c   1.000
_cell.angle_alpha   90.00
_cell.angle_beta   90.00
_cell.angle_gamma   90.00
#
_symmetry.space_group_name_H-M   'P 1'
#
loop_
_entity.id
_entity.type
_entity.pdbx_description
1 polymer ?
#
loop_
_entity_poly.entity_id
_entity_poly.type
_entity_poly.pdbx_seq_one_letter_code
_entity_poly.pdbx_strand_id
1 'polypeptide(L)'
;MGFFKYNTTNEDGRGYLYQEFPTYFTWKKNERKWQARKKGFAVGKIFFLCLLLTVVRGHTSFQDLRTVNGVVFDTFREECQALHLIEDDQEWFKCFPKAVVFVSGSSLRSLLISALLFQELNQPAALWNEFCLSICDDLDVRMRQLGFTDQLN
;
A
#
# COMPACT_ATOMS: atom_id res chain seq x y z
N MET A 1 6.06 19.68 -3.52
CA MET A 1 5.11 19.41 -2.41
C MET A 1 5.39 20.40 -1.29
N GLY A 2 4.37 21.03 -0.69
CA GLY A 2 4.58 22.13 0.26
C GLY A 2 5.37 21.76 1.52
N PHE A 3 5.23 20.51 2.00
CA PHE A 3 5.83 20.01 3.24
C PHE A 3 7.35 20.05 3.20
N PHE A 4 7.96 19.42 2.19
CA PHE A 4 9.40 19.43 2.00
C PHE A 4 9.95 20.85 1.91
N LYS A 5 9.29 21.73 1.13
CA LYS A 5 9.70 23.13 0.99
C LYS A 5 9.69 23.89 2.32
N TYR A 6 8.73 23.59 3.21
CA TYR A 6 8.72 24.15 4.55
C TYR A 6 9.89 23.62 5.37
N ASN A 7 10.09 22.30 5.43
CA ASN A 7 11.18 21.69 6.22
C ASN A 7 12.60 22.06 5.74
N THR A 8 12.77 22.42 4.46
CA THR A 8 14.03 22.99 3.95
C THR A 8 14.30 24.38 4.53
N THR A 9 13.25 25.19 4.71
CA THR A 9 13.35 26.61 5.09
C THR A 9 13.22 26.82 6.60
N ASN A 10 12.54 25.91 7.29
CA ASN A 10 12.06 26.06 8.66
C ASN A 10 12.46 24.82 9.48
N GLU A 11 13.30 25.01 10.50
CA GLU A 11 13.81 23.90 11.31
C GLU A 11 12.77 23.34 12.28
N ASP A 12 11.82 24.16 12.71
CA ASP A 12 10.70 23.78 13.59
C ASP A 12 9.77 22.74 12.94
N GLY A 13 9.67 22.73 11.61
CA GLY A 13 8.91 21.73 10.87
C GLY A 13 9.53 20.32 10.90
N ARG A 14 10.85 20.22 11.14
CA ARG A 14 11.59 18.94 11.09
C ARG A 14 11.27 18.00 12.27
N GLY A 15 10.69 18.54 13.34
CA GLY A 15 10.27 17.78 14.52
C GLY A 15 8.95 17.04 14.38
N TYR A 16 8.19 17.29 13.30
CA TYR A 16 6.84 16.76 13.12
C TYR A 16 6.75 15.79 11.93
N LEU A 17 5.98 14.71 12.11
CA LEU A 17 5.64 13.78 11.05
C LEU A 17 4.69 14.45 10.03
N TYR A 18 4.65 13.97 8.79
CA TYR A 18 3.73 14.54 7.80
C TYR A 18 2.27 14.46 8.25
N GLN A 19 1.88 13.41 8.97
CA GLN A 19 0.51 13.25 9.49
C GLN A 19 0.20 14.21 10.64
N GLU A 20 1.22 14.60 11.41
CA GLU A 20 1.13 15.63 12.43
C GLU A 20 1.15 17.03 11.83
N PHE A 21 1.67 17.18 10.61
CA PHE A 21 1.79 18.47 9.94
C PHE A 21 0.43 19.14 9.70
N PRO A 22 -0.63 18.44 9.24
CA PRO A 22 -1.99 18.95 9.24
C PRO A 22 -2.61 19.13 10.64
N THR A 23 -1.94 18.74 11.72
CA THR A 23 -2.41 19.04 13.09
C THR A 23 -1.82 20.36 13.58
N TYR A 24 -0.57 20.65 13.21
CA TYR A 24 0.17 21.83 13.65
C TYR A 24 0.28 22.96 12.62
N PHE A 25 0.04 22.68 11.33
CA PHE A 25 0.21 23.62 10.21
C PHE A 25 -0.93 23.54 9.19
N THR A 26 -1.36 24.67 8.62
CA THR A 26 -2.41 24.78 7.59
C THR A 26 -1.80 25.26 6.28
N TRP A 27 -2.24 24.69 5.16
CA TRP A 27 -1.82 25.14 3.83
C TRP A 27 -2.58 26.39 3.40
N LYS A 28 -1.85 27.48 3.11
CA LYS A 28 -2.42 28.67 2.48
C LYS A 28 -2.35 28.57 0.96
N LYS A 29 -3.47 28.22 0.34
CA LYS A 29 -3.57 28.01 -1.12
C LYS A 29 -3.10 29.22 -1.94
N ASN A 30 -3.44 30.44 -1.49
CA ASN A 30 -3.07 31.68 -2.17
C ASN A 30 -1.56 31.96 -2.14
N GLU A 31 -0.88 31.54 -1.07
CA GLU A 31 0.53 31.85 -0.83
C GLU A 31 1.45 30.64 -1.11
N ARG A 32 0.86 29.49 -1.45
CA ARG A 32 1.55 28.19 -1.63
C ARG A 32 2.56 27.89 -0.52
N LYS A 33 2.18 28.18 0.72
CA LYS A 33 3.03 27.98 1.91
C LYS A 33 2.26 27.41 3.09
N TRP A 34 2.97 26.70 3.94
CA TRP A 34 2.45 26.26 5.24
C TRP A 34 2.55 27.40 6.25
N GLN A 35 1.56 27.49 7.12
CA GLN A 35 1.56 28.37 8.29
C GLN A 35 1.16 27.58 9.53
N ALA A 36 1.58 27.99 10.71
CA ALA A 36 1.11 27.39 11.97
C ALA A 36 -0.42 27.44 12.04
N ARG A 37 -1.03 26.29 12.35
CA ARG A 37 -2.47 26.05 12.33
C ARG A 37 -3.11 26.64 13.57
N LYS A 38 -4.32 27.18 13.38
CA LYS A 38 -5.16 27.70 14.47
C LYS A 38 -6.35 26.79 14.83
N LYS A 39 -6.73 25.77 14.01
CA LYS A 39 -7.67 24.66 14.30
C LYS A 39 -7.87 23.64 13.14
N GLY A 40 -8.22 22.38 13.44
CA GLY A 40 -8.91 21.38 12.55
C GLY A 40 -8.05 20.28 11.89
N PHE A 41 -8.62 19.11 11.53
CA PHE A 41 -7.98 17.86 11.06
C PHE A 41 -8.22 17.56 9.55
N ALA A 42 -7.38 16.74 8.88
CA ALA A 42 -7.57 16.31 7.48
C ALA A 42 -7.04 14.89 7.21
N VAL A 43 -7.81 14.09 6.45
CA VAL A 43 -7.54 12.69 6.09
C VAL A 43 -7.42 12.54 4.56
N GLY A 44 -6.42 11.79 4.09
CA GLY A 44 -6.30 11.35 2.69
C GLY A 44 -5.09 10.42 2.50
N LYS A 45 -5.36 9.13 2.21
CA LYS A 45 -4.40 8.01 2.25
C LYS A 45 -3.63 7.83 0.93
N ILE A 46 -2.30 7.79 1.02
CA ILE A 46 -1.43 6.92 0.21
C ILE A 46 -0.75 6.01 1.25
N PHE A 47 -1.27 4.80 1.47
CA PHE A 47 -0.97 4.01 2.68
C PHE A 47 0.54 3.88 3.01
N PHE A 48 1.35 3.42 2.05
CA PHE A 48 2.81 3.25 2.25
C PHE A 48 3.53 4.57 2.46
N LEU A 49 3.25 5.59 1.64
CA LEU A 49 3.82 6.92 1.83
C LEU A 49 3.44 7.51 3.19
N CYS A 50 2.18 7.37 3.59
CA CYS A 50 1.69 7.80 4.89
C CYS A 50 2.36 7.04 6.04
N LEU A 51 2.65 5.75 5.87
CA LEU A 51 3.32 4.91 6.85
C LEU A 51 4.80 5.30 7.01
N LEU A 52 5.53 5.47 5.90
CA LEU A 52 6.92 5.93 5.92
C LEU A 52 7.07 7.29 6.61
N LEU A 53 6.17 8.21 6.27
CA LEU A 53 6.14 9.54 6.85
C LEU A 53 5.74 9.56 8.34
N THR A 54 5.31 8.43 8.92
CA THR A 54 5.07 8.31 10.38
C THR A 54 6.25 7.75 11.16
N VAL A 55 7.14 7.02 10.49
CA VAL A 55 8.21 6.28 11.17
C VAL A 55 9.52 7.01 11.06
N VAL A 56 9.82 7.55 9.88
CA VAL A 56 11.14 8.10 9.60
C VAL A 56 11.06 9.64 9.61
N ARG A 57 11.88 10.26 10.47
CA ARG A 57 11.90 11.71 10.72
C ARG A 57 12.93 12.41 9.83
N GLY A 58 12.70 13.70 9.56
CA GLY A 58 13.74 14.58 9.02
C GLY A 58 13.96 14.54 7.50
N HIS A 59 13.12 13.85 6.72
CA HIS A 59 13.25 13.87 5.26
C HIS A 59 13.10 15.27 4.68
N THR A 60 14.03 15.64 3.81
CA THR A 60 14.02 16.94 3.11
C THR A 60 13.56 16.80 1.66
N SER A 61 13.52 15.59 1.14
CA SER A 61 13.10 15.28 -0.24
C SER A 61 12.43 13.90 -0.35
N PHE A 62 11.78 13.64 -1.49
CA PHE A 62 11.28 12.30 -1.84
C PHE A 62 12.40 11.28 -2.10
N GLN A 63 13.60 11.74 -2.44
CA GLN A 63 14.75 10.88 -2.61
C GLN A 63 15.28 10.44 -1.25
N ASP A 64 15.32 11.34 -0.28
CA ASP A 64 15.64 11.03 1.12
C ASP A 64 14.63 10.04 1.68
N LEU A 65 13.34 10.26 1.38
CA LEU A 65 12.28 9.35 1.77
C LEU A 65 12.57 7.95 1.23
N ARG A 66 12.81 7.83 -0.08
CA ARG A 66 13.16 6.55 -0.72
C ARG A 66 14.50 5.94 -0.29
N THR A 67 15.25 6.55 0.63
CA THR A 67 16.56 6.07 1.05
C THR A 67 16.51 5.52 2.46
N VAL A 68 16.61 4.21 2.61
CA VAL A 68 16.72 3.54 3.92
C VAL A 68 18.10 2.95 4.07
N ASN A 69 18.81 3.31 5.14
CA ASN A 69 20.19 2.85 5.42
C ASN A 69 21.17 3.04 4.25
N GLY A 70 20.99 4.09 3.43
CA GLY A 70 21.84 4.38 2.27
C GLY A 70 21.47 3.64 0.98
N VAL A 71 20.42 2.80 0.98
CA VAL A 71 19.88 2.14 -0.20
C VAL A 71 18.65 2.88 -0.69
N VAL A 72 18.62 3.22 -1.99
CA VAL A 72 17.46 3.85 -2.63
C VAL A 72 16.52 2.79 -3.16
N PHE A 73 15.25 2.86 -2.75
CA PHE A 73 14.19 1.95 -3.19
C PHE A 73 13.35 2.58 -4.31
N ASP A 74 12.88 1.75 -5.24
CA ASP A 74 12.08 2.21 -6.38
C ASP A 74 10.64 2.53 -5.97
N THR A 75 10.12 1.77 -5.00
CA THR A 75 8.76 1.96 -4.47
C THR A 75 8.74 2.21 -2.95
N PHE A 76 7.78 3.02 -2.51
CA PHE A 76 7.52 3.24 -1.07
C PHE A 76 7.13 1.97 -0.32
N ARG A 77 6.65 0.94 -1.03
CA ARG A 77 6.31 -0.36 -0.45
C ARG A 77 7.58 -1.12 -0.07
N GLU A 78 8.54 -1.23 -0.98
CA GLU A 78 9.84 -1.91 -0.71
C GLU A 78 10.58 -1.23 0.44
N GLU A 79 10.48 0.10 0.51
CA GLU A 79 11.02 0.87 1.63
C GLU A 79 10.36 0.50 2.97
N CYS A 80 9.02 0.41 2.98
CA CYS A 80 8.28 -0.07 4.15
C CYS A 80 8.67 -1.50 4.55
N GLN A 81 8.96 -2.38 3.58
CA GLN A 81 9.44 -3.74 3.86
C GLN A 81 10.84 -3.73 4.45
N ALA A 82 11.75 -2.92 3.91
CA ALA A 82 13.12 -2.78 4.41
C ALA A 82 13.18 -2.20 5.83
N LEU A 83 12.20 -1.38 6.20
CA LEU A 83 12.00 -0.86 7.55
C LEU A 83 11.19 -1.79 8.47
N HIS A 84 10.78 -2.97 7.98
CA HIS A 84 9.92 -3.92 8.68
C HIS A 84 8.60 -3.31 9.19
N LEU A 85 8.03 -2.37 8.42
CA LEU A 85 6.76 -1.72 8.73
C LEU A 85 5.53 -2.46 8.20
N ILE A 86 5.75 -3.36 7.26
CA ILE A 86 4.73 -4.24 6.71
C ILE A 86 5.25 -5.67 6.72
N GLU A 87 4.35 -6.61 6.97
CA GLU A 87 4.65 -8.04 6.98
C GLU A 87 4.96 -8.55 5.57
N ASP A 88 5.67 -9.67 5.48
CA ASP A 88 5.94 -10.34 4.21
C ASP A 88 4.75 -11.23 3.78
N ASP A 89 4.79 -11.73 2.55
CA ASP A 89 3.68 -12.53 2.01
C ASP A 89 3.71 -13.99 2.49
N GLN A 90 4.63 -14.39 3.38
CA GLN A 90 4.84 -15.81 3.69
C GLN A 90 3.59 -16.50 4.22
N GLU A 91 2.79 -15.82 5.02
CA GLU A 91 1.57 -16.40 5.57
C GLU A 91 0.54 -16.70 4.47
N TRP A 92 0.50 -15.90 3.41
CA TRP A 92 -0.32 -16.17 2.23
C TRP A 92 0.15 -17.44 1.50
N PHE A 93 1.45 -17.57 1.29
CA PHE A 93 2.05 -18.75 0.64
C PHE A 93 1.95 -20.03 1.50
N LYS A 94 1.81 -19.91 2.82
CA LYS A 94 1.51 -21.07 3.70
C LYS A 94 0.02 -21.39 3.77
N CYS A 95 -0.84 -20.38 3.63
CA CYS A 95 -2.28 -20.50 3.75
C CYS A 95 -2.93 -21.07 2.48
N PHE A 96 -2.57 -20.53 1.31
CA PHE A 96 -3.19 -20.90 0.04
C PHE A 96 -3.10 -22.41 -0.28
N PRO A 97 -1.94 -23.10 -0.13
CA PRO A 97 -1.85 -24.54 -0.36
C PRO A 97 -2.81 -25.36 0.50
N LYS A 98 -3.07 -24.91 1.74
CA LYS A 98 -4.02 -25.55 2.63
C LYS A 98 -5.45 -25.26 2.17
N ALA A 99 -5.74 -24.01 1.84
CA ALA A 99 -7.05 -23.54 1.38
C ALA A 99 -7.55 -24.29 0.14
N VAL A 100 -6.66 -24.51 -0.84
CA VAL A 100 -6.98 -25.23 -2.08
C VAL A 100 -7.57 -26.63 -1.83
N VAL A 101 -7.25 -27.28 -0.71
CA VAL A 101 -7.77 -28.62 -0.38
C VAL A 101 -9.24 -28.59 0.08
N PHE A 102 -9.72 -27.48 0.63
CA PHE A 102 -11.02 -27.42 1.30
C PHE A 102 -11.99 -26.34 0.77
N VAL A 103 -11.54 -25.45 -0.12
CA VAL A 103 -12.41 -24.45 -0.74
C VAL A 103 -12.35 -24.46 -2.26
N SER A 104 -13.43 -23.97 -2.89
CA SER A 104 -13.50 -23.72 -4.33
C SER A 104 -12.72 -22.46 -4.74
N GLY A 105 -12.44 -22.36 -6.03
CA GLY A 105 -11.85 -21.19 -6.69
C GLY A 105 -12.61 -19.89 -6.47
N SER A 106 -13.95 -19.93 -6.36
CA SER A 106 -14.74 -18.76 -5.95
C SER A 106 -14.36 -18.20 -4.58
N SER A 107 -14.10 -19.09 -3.62
CA SER A 107 -13.70 -18.71 -2.26
C SER A 107 -12.24 -18.22 -2.25
N LEU A 108 -11.35 -18.90 -2.99
CA LEU A 108 -9.97 -18.46 -3.17
C LEU A 108 -9.87 -17.09 -3.85
N ARG A 109 -10.69 -16.82 -4.87
CA ARG A 109 -10.82 -15.49 -5.48
C ARG A 109 -11.26 -14.43 -4.49
N SER A 110 -12.25 -14.75 -3.66
CA SER A 110 -12.74 -13.82 -2.64
C SER A 110 -11.64 -13.47 -1.64
N LEU A 111 -10.89 -14.48 -1.20
CA LEU A 111 -9.75 -14.31 -0.31
C LEU A 111 -8.64 -13.45 -0.94
N LEU A 112 -8.27 -13.71 -2.20
CA LEU A 112 -7.31 -12.90 -2.95
C LEU A 112 -7.78 -11.44 -3.08
N ILE A 113 -9.05 -11.22 -3.41
CA ILE A 113 -9.62 -9.87 -3.53
C ILE A 113 -9.56 -9.13 -2.19
N SER A 114 -9.91 -9.79 -1.08
CA SER A 114 -9.77 -9.20 0.25
C SER A 114 -8.33 -8.78 0.54
N ALA A 115 -7.35 -9.66 0.30
CA ALA A 115 -5.94 -9.36 0.52
C ALA A 115 -5.46 -8.15 -0.30
N LEU A 116 -5.90 -8.05 -1.56
CA LEU A 116 -5.59 -6.91 -2.44
C LEU A 116 -6.25 -5.60 -1.96
N LEU A 117 -7.51 -5.65 -1.54
CA LEU A 117 -8.25 -4.49 -1.06
C LEU A 117 -7.63 -3.91 0.22
N PHE A 118 -7.17 -4.77 1.12
CA PHE A 118 -6.52 -4.36 2.36
C PHE A 118 -5.01 -4.09 2.20
N GLN A 119 -4.46 -4.23 0.99
CA GLN A 119 -3.03 -4.03 0.68
C GLN A 119 -2.09 -4.97 1.45
N GLU A 120 -2.58 -6.14 1.85
CA GLU A 120 -1.88 -7.16 2.64
C GLU A 120 -0.93 -8.02 1.81
N LEU A 121 -1.00 -7.93 0.48
CA LEU A 121 -0.07 -8.57 -0.44
C LEU A 121 0.96 -7.59 -0.98
N ASN A 122 2.22 -7.95 -0.88
CA ASN A 122 3.32 -7.20 -1.44
C ASN A 122 3.63 -7.60 -2.89
N GLN A 123 3.52 -8.90 -3.19
CA GLN A 123 3.78 -9.49 -4.50
C GLN A 123 2.55 -10.27 -4.99
N PRO A 124 1.44 -9.57 -5.29
CA PRO A 124 0.20 -10.23 -5.70
C PRO A 124 0.35 -11.05 -6.99
N ALA A 125 1.26 -10.64 -7.89
CA ALA A 125 1.57 -11.39 -9.10
C ALA A 125 2.21 -12.76 -8.81
N ALA A 126 3.07 -12.84 -7.80
CA ALA A 126 3.72 -14.10 -7.42
C ALA A 126 2.68 -15.11 -6.89
N LEU A 127 1.82 -14.66 -5.98
CA LEU A 127 0.72 -15.49 -5.45
C LEU A 127 -0.25 -15.91 -6.55
N TRP A 128 -0.62 -14.99 -7.46
CA TRP A 128 -1.46 -15.31 -8.61
C TRP A 128 -0.83 -16.38 -9.50
N ASN A 129 0.43 -16.22 -9.88
CA ASN A 129 1.10 -17.16 -10.78
C ASN A 129 1.16 -18.57 -10.20
N GLU A 130 1.31 -18.70 -8.87
CA GLU A 130 1.34 -20.00 -8.20
C GLU A 130 -0.05 -20.66 -8.10
N PHE A 131 -1.09 -19.89 -7.81
CA PHE A 131 -2.42 -20.45 -7.48
C PHE A 131 -3.50 -20.21 -8.55
N CYS A 132 -3.18 -19.61 -9.70
CA CYS A 132 -4.17 -19.18 -10.70
C CYS A 132 -5.12 -20.31 -11.15
N LEU A 133 -4.60 -21.52 -11.33
CA LEU A 133 -5.41 -22.69 -11.72
C LEU A 133 -6.45 -23.03 -10.64
N SER A 134 -6.04 -23.10 -9.37
CA SER A 134 -6.94 -23.39 -8.26
C SER A 134 -7.96 -22.28 -8.03
N ILE A 135 -7.55 -21.02 -8.21
CA ILE A 135 -8.41 -19.84 -8.13
C ILE A 135 -9.50 -19.86 -9.22
N CYS A 136 -9.24 -20.57 -10.33
CA CYS A 136 -10.10 -20.64 -11.50
C CYS A 136 -10.81 -22.00 -11.69
N ASP A 137 -10.70 -22.91 -10.72
CA ASP A 137 -11.19 -24.29 -10.84
C ASP A 137 -12.71 -24.41 -11.10
N ASP A 138 -13.48 -23.40 -10.70
CA ASP A 138 -14.93 -23.34 -10.79
C ASP A 138 -15.43 -22.57 -12.01
N LEU A 139 -14.52 -21.99 -12.81
CA LEU A 139 -14.89 -21.14 -13.94
C LEU A 139 -15.63 -21.91 -15.02
N ASP A 140 -15.22 -23.12 -15.36
CA ASP A 140 -15.89 -23.94 -16.37
C ASP A 140 -17.34 -24.24 -15.99
N VAL A 141 -17.56 -24.58 -14.71
CA VAL A 141 -18.91 -24.82 -14.17
C VAL A 141 -19.74 -23.55 -14.24
N ARG A 142 -19.16 -22.41 -13.85
CA ARG A 142 -19.85 -21.10 -13.90
C ARG A 142 -20.16 -20.67 -15.34
N MET A 143 -19.27 -20.90 -16.29
CA MET A 143 -19.50 -20.59 -17.71
C MET A 143 -20.64 -21.44 -18.28
N ARG A 144 -20.73 -22.72 -17.91
CA ARG A 144 -21.86 -23.59 -18.29
C ARG A 144 -23.17 -23.11 -17.68
N GLN A 145 -23.18 -22.73 -16.40
CA GLN A 145 -24.37 -22.19 -15.74
C GLN A 145 -24.87 -20.88 -16.37
N LEU A 146 -23.95 -20.09 -16.93
CA LEU A 146 -24.26 -18.83 -17.60
C LEU A 146 -24.61 -19.00 -19.09
N GLY A 147 -24.60 -20.24 -19.62
CA GLY A 147 -24.99 -20.53 -21.00
C GLY A 147 -23.91 -20.24 -22.06
N PHE A 148 -22.63 -20.16 -21.69
CA PHE A 148 -21.52 -19.86 -22.61
C PHE A 148 -20.93 -21.09 -23.35
N THR A 149 -21.71 -22.15 -23.59
CA THR A 149 -21.18 -23.48 -23.98
C THR A 149 -20.80 -23.72 -25.44
N ASP A 150 -20.76 -22.71 -26.33
CA ASP A 150 -20.59 -22.96 -27.78
C ASP A 150 -19.39 -22.27 -28.47
N GLN A 151 -18.29 -21.96 -27.78
CA GLN A 151 -17.13 -21.29 -28.44
C GLN A 151 -15.73 -21.88 -28.17
N LEU A 152 -15.61 -23.11 -27.67
CA LEU A 152 -14.31 -23.77 -27.51
C LEU A 152 -14.33 -25.17 -28.12
N ASN A 153 -14.49 -25.23 -29.45
CA ASN A 153 -14.07 -26.35 -30.32
C ASN A 153 -13.23 -25.78 -31.45
#